data_AF-A0A956Y4L1-F1
#
_entry.id   AF-A0A956Y4L1-F1
#
_cell.length_a   1.000
_cell.length_b   1.000
_cell.length_c   1.000
_cell.angle_alpha   90.00
_cell.angle_beta   90.00
_cell.angle_gamma   90.00
#
_symmetry.space_group_name_H-M   'P 1'
#
loop_
_entity.id
_entity.type
_entity.pdbx_description
1 polymer ?
#
loop_
_entity_poly.entity_id
_entity_poly.type
_entity_poly.pdbx_seq_one_letter_code
_entity_poly.pdbx_strand_id
1 'polypeptide(L)'
;QTLSGRGGLRPYGREQRWFGRGGLRPYGEKQSTKSMQRFGQVGIAIGAMGIMLAMMGLFPGITGVRDTPAIGVVQVALLLMGESLLMFGAITYVKFTFYLGVRSNLAQQVGLRLALTGLLFASLAGLSDILGFGSHLRTETTDIFFGQLQAFGTLASISLSAVGVLIYAVAGNPIPDDIRTQEMQIISPKQNGETEQPA
;
A
#
# COMPACT_ATOMS: atom_id res chain seq x y z
N GLN A 1 22.60 58.76 -53.53
CA GLN A 1 21.70 58.14 -54.52
C GLN A 1 21.65 56.65 -54.18
N THR A 2 20.62 56.17 -53.46
CA THR A 2 19.43 55.44 -53.99
C THR A 2 19.84 54.09 -54.62
N LEU A 3 19.34 52.89 -54.30
CA LEU A 3 18.02 52.43 -53.84
C LEU A 3 18.09 50.89 -53.56
N SER A 4 17.31 50.45 -52.55
CA SER A 4 16.30 49.37 -52.66
C SER A 4 16.70 47.88 -52.69
N GLY A 5 16.04 47.08 -51.84
CA GLY A 5 15.99 45.62 -51.92
C GLY A 5 15.34 44.94 -50.71
N ARG A 6 14.02 45.04 -50.58
CA ARG A 6 13.19 44.40 -49.53
C ARG A 6 13.18 42.86 -49.63
N GLY A 7 13.20 42.21 -48.47
CA GLY A 7 12.51 40.94 -48.19
C GLY A 7 12.43 40.81 -46.67
N GLY A 8 11.29 40.66 -46.00
CA GLY A 8 9.95 40.28 -46.42
C GLY A 8 9.33 39.41 -45.32
N LEU A 9 9.34 39.87 -44.05
CA LEU A 9 8.61 39.22 -42.97
C LEU A 9 7.31 39.99 -42.75
N ARG A 10 6.22 39.42 -43.27
CA ARG A 10 4.85 39.89 -42.99
C ARG A 10 4.45 39.48 -41.57
N PRO A 11 3.69 40.33 -40.86
CA PRO A 11 3.25 40.08 -39.49
C PRO A 11 2.06 39.12 -39.47
N TYR A 12 2.09 38.13 -38.56
CA TYR A 12 0.92 37.32 -38.28
C TYR A 12 -0.08 38.14 -37.48
N GLY A 13 -1.26 38.33 -38.06
CA GLY A 13 -2.35 39.10 -37.53
C GLY A 13 -3.03 38.45 -36.33
N ARG A 14 -3.52 39.33 -35.45
CA ARG A 14 -4.71 39.14 -34.61
C ARG A 14 -5.83 38.46 -35.39
N GLU A 15 -6.50 37.51 -34.75
CA GLU A 15 -7.95 37.22 -34.86
C GLU A 15 -8.22 35.90 -34.10
N GLN A 16 -8.36 35.96 -32.77
CA GLN A 16 -9.11 34.95 -32.00
C GLN A 16 -9.87 35.65 -30.87
N ARG A 17 -10.92 36.37 -31.26
CA ARG A 17 -11.96 36.85 -30.36
C ARG A 17 -13.30 36.30 -30.87
N TRP A 18 -13.60 35.06 -30.51
CA TRP A 18 -14.97 34.52 -30.59
C TRP A 18 -15.32 33.75 -29.33
N PHE A 19 -16.38 34.23 -28.70
CA PHE A 19 -16.99 33.77 -27.47
C PHE A 19 -17.46 32.31 -27.58
N GLY A 20 -16.98 31.49 -26.66
CA GLY A 20 -17.59 30.21 -26.27
C GLY A 20 -17.85 30.24 -24.78
N ARG A 21 -18.96 30.87 -24.38
CA ARG A 21 -19.48 30.95 -23.01
C ARG A 21 -19.97 29.56 -22.57
N GLY A 22 -19.05 28.63 -22.35
CA GLY A 22 -19.30 27.34 -21.71
C GLY A 22 -18.75 27.41 -20.30
N GLY A 23 -19.61 27.63 -19.31
CA GLY A 23 -19.23 27.58 -17.91
C GLY A 23 -18.64 26.21 -17.58
N LEU A 24 -17.32 26.10 -17.60
CA LEU A 24 -16.60 24.99 -16.99
C LEU A 24 -16.83 25.13 -15.49
N ARG A 25 -17.86 24.45 -15.00
CA ARG A 25 -18.02 24.21 -13.57
C ARG A 25 -16.71 23.60 -13.08
N PRO A 26 -16.04 24.18 -12.07
CA PRO A 26 -14.86 23.57 -11.51
C PRO A 26 -15.29 22.28 -10.82
N TYR A 27 -15.13 21.16 -11.52
CA TYR A 27 -15.40 19.84 -10.97
C TYR A 27 -14.20 19.47 -10.09
N GLY A 28 -14.39 19.48 -8.77
CA GLY A 28 -13.73 18.49 -7.92
C GLY A 28 -12.45 18.85 -7.17
N GLU A 29 -12.05 20.11 -7.02
CA GLU A 29 -10.77 20.44 -6.36
C GLU A 29 -10.74 20.09 -4.84
N LYS A 30 -11.90 19.96 -4.19
CA LYS A 30 -11.98 19.47 -2.78
C LYS A 30 -12.18 17.95 -2.64
N GLN A 31 -12.35 17.21 -3.74
CA GLN A 31 -12.55 15.76 -3.70
C GLN A 31 -11.23 14.99 -3.79
N SER A 32 -10.21 15.54 -4.45
CA SER A 32 -8.91 14.88 -4.71
C SER A 32 -8.10 14.63 -3.43
N THR A 33 -8.13 15.54 -2.45
CA THR A 33 -7.41 15.36 -1.17
C THR A 33 -8.10 14.35 -0.25
N LYS A 34 -9.46 14.34 -0.24
CA LYS A 34 -10.25 13.38 0.55
C LYS A 34 -10.13 11.95 0.04
N SER A 35 -10.09 11.73 -1.28
CA SER A 35 -9.90 10.38 -1.84
C SER A 35 -8.49 9.85 -1.55
N MET A 36 -7.46 10.71 -1.58
CA MET A 36 -6.06 10.33 -1.31
C MET A 36 -5.85 9.82 0.12
N GLN A 37 -6.44 10.49 1.12
CA GLN A 37 -6.38 10.07 2.52
C GLN A 37 -7.09 8.73 2.77
N ARG A 38 -8.15 8.43 1.99
CA ARG A 38 -8.90 7.17 2.13
C ARG A 38 -8.05 5.96 1.80
N PHE A 39 -7.13 6.03 0.83
CA PHE A 39 -6.31 4.87 0.47
C PHE A 39 -5.29 4.51 1.57
N GLY A 40 -4.70 5.50 2.24
CA GLY A 40 -3.87 5.26 3.43
C GLY A 40 -4.68 4.66 4.58
N GLN A 41 -5.89 5.18 4.82
CA GLN A 41 -6.82 4.65 5.83
C GLN A 41 -7.25 3.20 5.54
N VAL A 42 -7.45 2.84 4.26
CA VAL A 42 -7.74 1.46 3.85
C VAL A 42 -6.57 0.54 4.19
N GLY A 43 -5.32 0.97 3.96
CA GLY A 43 -4.13 0.20 4.37
C GLY A 43 -4.10 -0.07 5.87
N ILE A 44 -4.40 0.94 6.69
CA ILE A 44 -4.49 0.81 8.15
C ILE A 44 -5.62 -0.15 8.54
N ALA A 45 -6.81 -0.01 7.94
CA ALA A 45 -7.96 -0.86 8.24
C ALA A 45 -7.69 -2.34 7.91
N ILE A 46 -7.10 -2.60 6.73
CA ILE A 46 -6.71 -3.96 6.32
C ILE A 46 -5.63 -4.51 7.25
N GLY A 47 -4.62 -3.71 7.60
CA GLY A 47 -3.56 -4.12 8.54
C GLY A 47 -4.09 -4.44 9.94
N ALA A 48 -4.99 -3.60 10.46
CA ALA A 48 -5.64 -3.80 11.75
C ALA A 48 -6.51 -5.08 11.76
N MET A 49 -7.26 -5.32 10.69
CA MET A 49 -8.01 -6.57 10.51
C MET A 49 -7.07 -7.79 10.47
N GLY A 50 -5.93 -7.67 9.78
CA GLY A 50 -4.89 -8.69 9.75
C GLY A 50 -4.35 -9.02 11.14
N ILE A 51 -4.03 -8.01 11.95
CA ILE A 51 -3.59 -8.20 13.34
C ILE A 51 -4.66 -8.91 14.17
N MET A 52 -5.93 -8.49 14.05
CA MET A 52 -7.04 -9.11 14.76
C MET A 52 -7.16 -10.61 14.44
N LEU A 53 -7.14 -10.97 13.15
CA LEU A 53 -7.20 -12.37 12.70
C LEU A 53 -5.96 -13.17 13.15
N ALA A 54 -4.77 -12.57 13.07
CA ALA A 54 -3.54 -13.21 13.51
C ALA A 54 -3.57 -13.50 15.02
N MET A 55 -4.11 -12.58 15.83
CA MET A 55 -4.28 -12.79 17.28
C MET A 55 -5.32 -13.86 17.60
N MET A 56 -6.44 -13.91 16.86
CA MET A 56 -7.42 -14.99 16.97
C MET A 56 -6.82 -16.36 16.63
N GLY A 57 -5.95 -16.41 15.61
CA GLY A 57 -5.18 -17.60 15.25
C GLY A 57 -4.06 -17.92 16.24
N LEU A 58 -3.46 -16.96 16.93
CA LEU A 58 -2.37 -17.26 17.86
C LEU A 58 -2.88 -17.78 19.22
N PHE A 59 -4.04 -17.27 19.67
CA PHE A 59 -4.62 -17.58 20.98
C PHE A 59 -6.08 -18.04 20.85
N PRO A 60 -6.34 -19.29 20.42
CA PRO A 60 -7.70 -19.82 20.30
C PRO A 60 -8.44 -19.80 21.64
N GLY A 61 -7.71 -19.92 22.76
CA GLY A 61 -8.26 -19.87 24.12
C GLY A 61 -8.93 -18.54 24.50
N ILE A 62 -8.68 -17.44 23.76
CA ILE A 62 -9.39 -16.17 23.96
C ILE A 62 -10.87 -16.29 23.53
N THR A 63 -11.20 -17.25 22.66
CA THR A 63 -12.57 -17.43 22.14
C THR A 63 -13.47 -18.28 23.04
N GLY A 64 -12.93 -18.93 24.08
CA GLY A 64 -13.71 -19.73 25.04
C GLY A 64 -14.34 -21.01 24.47
N VAL A 65 -13.98 -21.41 23.24
CA VAL A 65 -14.46 -22.64 22.59
C VAL A 65 -13.68 -23.84 23.14
N ARG A 66 -14.39 -24.93 23.50
CA ARG A 66 -13.79 -26.16 24.04
C ARG A 66 -12.88 -26.82 23.00
N ASP A 67 -11.69 -27.23 23.44
CA ASP A 67 -10.65 -27.86 22.61
C ASP A 67 -11.22 -29.08 21.87
N THR A 68 -11.57 -28.86 20.61
CA THR A 68 -12.06 -29.90 19.70
C THR A 68 -11.00 -30.08 18.61
N PRO A 69 -10.70 -31.31 18.18
CA PRO A 69 -9.71 -31.61 17.14
C PRO A 69 -9.80 -30.79 15.82
N ALA A 70 -10.93 -30.18 15.52
CA ALA A 70 -11.09 -29.34 14.33
C ALA A 70 -10.54 -27.91 14.48
N ILE A 71 -10.27 -27.45 15.71
CA ILE A 71 -9.95 -26.05 16.01
C ILE A 71 -8.53 -25.67 15.54
N GLY A 72 -7.56 -26.58 15.61
CA GLY A 72 -6.18 -26.30 15.19
C GLY A 72 -6.04 -25.91 13.71
N VAL A 73 -6.85 -26.49 12.82
CA VAL A 73 -6.86 -26.14 11.39
C VAL A 73 -7.40 -24.72 11.17
N VAL A 74 -8.50 -24.39 11.85
CA VAL A 74 -9.09 -23.04 11.80
C VAL A 74 -8.11 -22.02 12.36
N GLN A 75 -7.40 -22.39 13.42
CA GLN A 75 -6.39 -21.56 14.07
C GLN A 75 -5.24 -21.20 13.12
N VAL A 76 -4.65 -22.19 12.45
CA VAL A 76 -3.62 -21.98 11.43
C VAL A 76 -4.16 -21.11 10.27
N ALA A 77 -5.37 -21.40 9.80
CA ALA A 77 -5.97 -20.65 8.70
C ALA A 77 -6.18 -19.17 9.06
N LEU A 78 -6.65 -18.87 10.28
CA LEU A 78 -6.80 -17.51 10.79
C LEU A 78 -5.45 -16.80 10.94
N LEU A 79 -4.42 -17.50 11.41
CA LEU A 79 -3.07 -16.97 11.52
C LEU A 79 -2.51 -16.57 10.15
N LEU A 80 -2.62 -17.45 9.13
CA LEU A 80 -2.15 -17.20 7.77
C LEU A 80 -2.94 -16.09 7.07
N MET A 81 -4.27 -16.07 7.22
CA MET A 81 -5.09 -14.97 6.71
C MET A 81 -4.73 -13.64 7.37
N GLY A 82 -4.52 -13.66 8.69
CA GLY A 82 -4.11 -12.50 9.46
C GLY A 82 -2.76 -11.94 9.03
N GLU A 83 -1.74 -12.80 8.91
CA GLU A 83 -0.42 -12.43 8.41
C GLU A 83 -0.49 -11.85 6.99
N SER A 84 -1.24 -12.50 6.09
CA SER A 84 -1.44 -12.03 4.73
C SER A 84 -2.02 -10.62 4.70
N LEU A 85 -3.15 -10.41 5.39
CA LEU A 85 -3.80 -9.09 5.46
C LEU A 85 -2.90 -8.05 6.12
N LEU A 86 -2.18 -8.41 7.17
CA LEU A 86 -1.25 -7.51 7.84
C LEU A 86 -0.14 -7.06 6.89
N MET A 87 0.49 -7.98 6.17
CA MET A 87 1.54 -7.68 5.20
C MET A 87 1.02 -6.79 4.06
N PHE A 88 -0.13 -7.13 3.47
CA PHE A 88 -0.75 -6.31 2.42
C PHE A 88 -1.13 -4.92 2.93
N GLY A 89 -1.73 -4.82 4.12
CA GLY A 89 -2.11 -3.56 4.75
C GLY A 89 -0.91 -2.65 5.01
N ALA A 90 0.18 -3.23 5.54
CA ALA A 90 1.41 -2.50 5.83
C ALA A 90 2.08 -1.95 4.56
N ILE A 91 2.26 -2.76 3.52
CA ILE A 91 2.83 -2.32 2.24
C ILE A 91 1.95 -1.25 1.58
N THR A 92 0.62 -1.45 1.60
CA THR A 92 -0.34 -0.47 1.07
C THR A 92 -0.22 0.86 1.81
N TYR A 93 -0.25 0.84 3.13
CA TYR A 93 -0.11 2.04 3.96
C TYR A 93 1.19 2.80 3.65
N VAL A 94 2.32 2.10 3.62
CA VAL A 94 3.64 2.70 3.32
C VAL A 94 3.65 3.32 1.92
N LYS A 95 3.14 2.60 0.92
CA LYS A 95 3.13 3.07 -0.46
C LYS A 95 2.30 4.34 -0.64
N PHE A 96 1.10 4.39 -0.06
CA PHE A 96 0.21 5.54 -0.20
C PHE A 96 0.61 6.73 0.67
N THR A 97 1.29 6.49 1.80
CA THR A 97 1.70 7.56 2.72
C THR A 97 3.01 8.21 2.30
N PHE A 98 4.04 7.40 2.00
CA PHE A 98 5.40 7.89 1.81
C PHE A 98 5.84 7.95 0.34
N TYR A 99 5.38 7.02 -0.50
CA TYR A 99 5.94 6.82 -1.85
C TYR A 99 4.92 7.02 -2.98
N LEU A 100 3.91 7.86 -2.76
CA LEU A 100 2.87 8.12 -3.75
C LEU A 100 3.47 8.78 -5.01
N GLY A 101 3.27 8.16 -6.17
CA GLY A 101 3.81 8.64 -7.45
C GLY A 101 5.27 8.29 -7.72
N VAL A 102 5.97 7.64 -6.78
CA VAL A 102 7.37 7.22 -6.93
C VAL A 102 7.43 5.77 -7.41
N ARG A 103 8.30 5.47 -8.38
CA ARG A 103 8.61 4.08 -8.75
C ARG A 103 9.38 3.40 -7.61
N SER A 104 8.98 2.18 -7.26
CA SER A 104 9.67 1.39 -6.24
C SER A 104 11.13 1.16 -6.60
N ASN A 105 12.02 1.50 -5.67
CA ASN A 105 13.46 1.28 -5.83
C ASN A 105 13.81 -0.23 -5.77
N LEU A 106 15.01 -0.62 -6.19
CA LEU A 106 15.46 -2.02 -6.19
C LEU A 106 15.36 -2.65 -4.80
N ALA A 107 15.79 -1.93 -3.76
CA ALA A 107 15.69 -2.41 -2.37
C ALA A 107 14.24 -2.65 -1.93
N GLN A 108 13.29 -1.79 -2.34
CA GLN A 108 11.87 -1.99 -2.05
C GLN A 108 11.31 -3.21 -2.81
N GLN A 109 11.74 -3.45 -4.05
CA GLN A 109 11.35 -4.65 -4.79
C GLN A 109 11.90 -5.93 -4.15
N VAL A 110 13.13 -5.89 -3.62
CA VAL A 110 13.71 -7.01 -2.86
C VAL A 110 12.94 -7.23 -1.55
N GLY A 111 12.65 -6.17 -0.79
CA GLY A 111 11.87 -6.25 0.44
C GLY A 111 10.49 -6.87 0.22
N LEU A 112 9.79 -6.47 -0.86
CA LEU A 112 8.51 -7.04 -1.23
C LEU A 112 8.61 -8.54 -1.56
N ARG A 113 9.65 -8.95 -2.31
CA ARG A 113 9.87 -10.38 -2.61
C ARG A 113 10.20 -11.18 -1.36
N LEU A 114 11.02 -10.62 -0.46
CA LEU A 114 11.35 -11.25 0.81
C LEU A 114 10.10 -11.45 1.67
N ALA A 115 9.23 -10.44 1.72
CA ALA A 115 7.95 -10.52 2.42
C ALA A 115 7.06 -11.64 1.85
N LEU A 116 6.95 -11.72 0.52
CA LEU A 116 6.18 -12.77 -0.16
C LEU A 116 6.77 -14.17 0.06
N THR A 117 8.11 -14.30 0.06
CA THR A 117 8.75 -15.59 0.37
C THR A 117 8.52 -16.00 1.81
N GLY A 118 8.54 -15.06 2.76
CA GLY A 118 8.15 -15.31 4.15
C GLY A 118 6.72 -15.84 4.23
N LEU A 119 5.77 -15.17 3.57
CA LEU A 119 4.38 -15.62 3.53
C LEU A 119 4.19 -17.01 2.90
N LEU A 120 4.97 -17.33 1.86
CA LEU A 120 4.97 -18.65 1.25
C LEU A 120 5.48 -19.73 2.22
N PHE A 121 6.59 -19.47 2.92
CA PHE A 121 7.09 -20.38 3.94
C PHE A 121 6.11 -20.53 5.11
N ALA A 122 5.45 -19.45 5.51
CA ALA A 122 4.41 -19.48 6.54
C ALA A 122 3.27 -20.39 6.11
N SER A 123 2.84 -20.29 4.86
CA SER A 123 1.80 -21.15 4.29
C SER A 123 2.24 -22.61 4.28
N LEU A 124 3.48 -22.92 3.89
CA LEU A 124 3.99 -24.29 3.87
C LEU A 124 4.14 -24.88 5.28
N ALA A 125 4.66 -24.09 6.23
CA ALA A 125 4.83 -24.51 7.62
C ALA A 125 3.47 -24.65 8.33
N GLY A 126 2.59 -23.67 8.21
CA GLY A 126 1.26 -23.72 8.81
C GLY A 126 0.44 -24.89 8.28
N LEU A 127 0.44 -25.10 6.96
CA LEU A 127 -0.35 -26.15 6.31
C LEU A 127 0.32 -27.54 6.34
N SER A 128 1.52 -27.69 6.93
CA SER A 128 2.30 -28.95 6.88
C SER A 128 1.53 -30.15 7.43
N ASP A 129 0.77 -29.94 8.51
CA ASP A 129 -0.04 -30.98 9.14
C ASP A 129 -1.22 -31.41 8.26
N ILE A 130 -1.82 -30.47 7.54
CA ILE A 130 -2.93 -30.74 6.61
C ILE A 130 -2.41 -31.49 5.37
N LEU A 131 -1.20 -31.14 4.92
CA LEU A 131 -0.54 -31.77 3.78
C LEU A 131 0.07 -33.15 4.10
N GLY A 132 0.07 -33.57 5.38
CA GLY A 132 0.54 -34.89 5.80
C GLY A 132 2.07 -35.02 5.98
N PHE A 133 2.81 -33.91 5.92
CA PHE A 133 4.26 -33.86 6.22
C PHE A 133 4.55 -33.33 7.64
N GLY A 134 3.50 -33.04 8.41
CA GLY A 134 3.54 -32.51 9.76
C GLY A 134 4.01 -33.51 10.82
N SER A 135 4.43 -32.99 11.98
CA SER A 135 5.05 -33.81 13.05
C SER A 135 4.07 -34.63 13.88
N HIS A 136 2.76 -34.34 13.82
CA HIS A 136 1.73 -35.10 14.53
C HIS A 136 0.69 -35.62 13.53
N LEU A 137 0.77 -36.92 13.20
CA LEU A 137 -0.34 -37.62 12.56
C LEU A 137 -1.47 -37.83 13.58
N ARG A 138 -2.68 -37.42 13.19
CA ARG A 138 -3.95 -37.59 13.91
C ARG A 138 -4.00 -38.94 14.62
N THR A 139 -4.07 -38.93 15.95
CA THR A 139 -4.47 -40.10 16.75
C THR A 139 -5.57 -39.68 17.71
N GLU A 140 -6.61 -40.52 17.81
CA GLU A 140 -7.90 -40.31 18.51
C GLU A 140 -7.83 -40.02 20.03
N THR A 141 -6.64 -39.93 20.64
CA THR A 141 -6.47 -39.96 22.11
C THR A 141 -5.52 -38.93 22.71
N THR A 142 -4.89 -38.07 21.90
CA THR A 142 -3.93 -37.08 22.41
C THR A 142 -4.25 -35.69 21.85
N ASP A 143 -4.21 -34.67 22.71
CA ASP A 143 -4.42 -33.27 22.35
C ASP A 143 -3.68 -32.89 21.07
N ILE A 144 -4.35 -32.10 20.23
CA ILE A 144 -3.76 -31.54 19.01
C ILE A 144 -2.72 -30.51 19.42
N PHE A 145 -1.48 -30.97 19.53
CA PHE A 145 -0.34 -30.11 19.75
C PHE A 145 0.23 -29.66 18.41
N PHE A 146 0.20 -28.34 18.20
CA PHE A 146 1.04 -27.66 17.23
C PHE A 146 2.46 -28.21 17.34
N GLY A 147 2.97 -28.81 16.27
CA GLY A 147 4.30 -29.39 16.29
C GLY A 147 5.34 -28.34 16.68
N GLN A 148 6.30 -28.63 17.55
CA GLN A 148 7.36 -27.67 17.89
C GLN A 148 8.09 -27.18 16.63
N LEU A 149 8.31 -28.08 15.67
CA LEU A 149 8.94 -27.77 14.38
C LEU A 149 8.04 -26.88 13.51
N GLN A 150 6.72 -27.12 13.53
CA GLN A 150 5.72 -26.34 12.82
C GLN A 150 5.59 -24.92 13.39
N ALA A 151 5.57 -24.80 14.72
CA ALA A 151 5.56 -23.52 15.44
C ALA A 151 6.82 -22.72 15.12
N PHE A 152 7.99 -23.37 15.17
CA PHE A 152 9.26 -22.74 14.82
C PHE A 152 9.28 -22.27 13.35
N GLY A 153 8.86 -23.14 12.42
CA GLY A 153 8.78 -22.81 11.00
C GLY A 153 7.86 -21.62 10.72
N THR A 154 6.69 -21.61 11.35
CA THR A 154 5.69 -20.54 11.23
C THR A 154 6.20 -19.22 11.83
N LEU A 155 6.88 -19.27 12.98
CA LEU A 155 7.44 -18.08 13.62
C LEU A 155 8.60 -17.49 12.81
N ALA A 156 9.48 -18.36 12.28
CA ALA A 156 10.60 -17.96 11.44
C ALA A 156 10.11 -17.30 10.14
N SER A 157 9.06 -17.83 9.52
CA SER A 157 8.48 -17.29 8.30
C SER A 157 7.77 -15.95 8.53
N ILE A 158 7.01 -15.80 9.63
CA ILE A 158 6.41 -14.52 10.03
C ILE A 158 7.52 -13.47 10.24
N SER A 159 8.61 -13.85 10.90
CA SER A 159 9.75 -12.96 11.11
C SER A 159 10.40 -12.53 9.80
N LEU A 160 10.57 -13.47 8.87
CA LEU A 160 11.10 -13.19 7.53
C LEU A 160 10.18 -12.25 6.74
N SER A 161 8.86 -12.47 6.83
CA SER A 161 7.84 -11.62 6.22
C SER A 161 7.91 -10.19 6.77
N ALA A 162 7.99 -10.05 8.09
CA ALA A 162 8.11 -8.77 8.79
C ALA A 162 9.39 -8.01 8.40
N VAL A 163 10.53 -8.70 8.29
CA VAL A 163 11.79 -8.10 7.82
C VAL A 163 11.66 -7.58 6.39
N GLY A 164 11.00 -8.33 5.49
CA GLY A 164 10.74 -7.87 4.13
C GLY A 164 9.90 -6.59 4.07
N VAL A 165 8.84 -6.50 4.89
CA VAL A 165 8.02 -5.30 5.02
C VAL A 165 8.83 -4.13 5.61
N LEU A 166 9.68 -4.38 6.60
CA LEU A 166 10.55 -3.36 7.20
C LEU A 166 11.53 -2.79 6.17
N ILE A 167 12.16 -3.64 5.35
CA ILE A 167 13.03 -3.21 4.26
C ILE A 167 12.24 -2.35 3.26
N TYR A 168 11.03 -2.77 2.90
CA TYR A 168 10.15 -2.00 2.00
C TYR A 168 9.84 -0.60 2.54
N ALA A 169 9.61 -0.49 3.85
CA ALA A 169 9.28 0.76 4.54
C ALA A 169 10.47 1.71 4.69
N VAL A 170 11.66 1.18 4.98
CA VAL A 170 12.84 2.01 5.30
C VAL A 170 13.66 2.35 4.07
N ALA A 171 13.75 1.46 3.08
CA ALA A 171 14.69 1.60 1.97
C ALA A 171 14.21 2.50 0.81
N GLY A 172 13.02 3.10 0.91
CA GLY A 172 12.53 4.01 -0.11
C GLY A 172 12.99 5.44 0.13
N ASN A 173 13.25 6.17 -0.96
CA ASN A 173 13.61 7.59 -0.89
C ASN A 173 12.33 8.43 -1.09
N PRO A 174 11.81 9.11 -0.05
CA PRO A 174 10.59 9.90 -0.18
C PRO A 174 10.84 11.12 -1.08
N ILE A 175 9.83 11.56 -1.84
CA ILE A 175 9.92 12.84 -2.56
C ILE A 175 10.01 13.95 -1.50
N PRO A 176 10.99 14.86 -1.59
CA PRO A 176 11.06 16.04 -0.74
C PRO A 176 9.74 16.84 -0.78
N ASP A 177 9.22 17.22 0.39
CA ASP A 177 7.89 17.84 0.52
C ASP A 177 7.77 19.17 -0.25
N ASP A 178 8.89 19.86 -0.50
CA ASP A 178 8.98 21.08 -1.30
C ASP A 178 8.66 20.82 -2.78
N ILE A 179 9.14 19.72 -3.37
CA ILE A 179 8.80 19.32 -4.74
C ILE A 179 7.34 18.88 -4.83
N ARG A 180 6.86 18.09 -3.84
CA ARG A 180 5.47 17.64 -3.76
C ARG A 180 4.49 18.83 -3.71
N THR A 181 4.83 19.87 -2.96
CA THR A 181 4.01 21.08 -2.84
C THR A 181 4.10 21.94 -4.10
N GLN A 182 5.27 22.03 -4.73
CA GLN A 182 5.46 22.78 -5.97
C GLN A 182 4.70 22.17 -7.15
N GLU A 183 4.70 20.85 -7.35
CA GLU A 183 3.87 20.24 -8.41
C GLU A 183 2.38 20.45 -8.16
N MET A 184 1.92 20.41 -6.91
CA MET A 184 0.54 20.79 -6.57
C MET A 184 0.25 22.28 -6.84
N GLN A 185 1.21 23.17 -6.64
CA GLN A 185 1.07 24.60 -6.95
C GLN A 185 1.18 24.93 -8.44
N ILE A 186 1.93 24.16 -9.23
CA ILE A 186 2.02 24.32 -10.69
C ILE A 186 0.71 23.85 -11.36
N ILE A 187 0.06 22.85 -10.80
CA ILE A 187 -1.24 22.33 -11.29
C ILE A 187 -2.42 23.21 -10.84
N SER A 188 -2.29 23.93 -9.72
CA SER A 188 -3.25 24.95 -9.29
C SER A 188 -2.50 26.29 -9.10
N PRO A 189 -2.20 27.01 -10.20
CA PRO A 189 -1.51 28.29 -10.10
C PRO A 189 -2.34 29.20 -9.22
N LYS A 190 -1.73 29.64 -8.12
CA LYS A 190 -2.33 30.53 -7.13
C LYS A 190 -2.87 31.75 -7.87
N GLN A 191 -4.19 31.78 -8.07
CA GLN A 191 -4.92 32.90 -8.64
C GLN A 191 -4.95 34.00 -7.55
N ASN A 192 -3.78 34.59 -7.26
CA ASN A 192 -3.67 35.74 -6.37
C ASN A 192 -4.39 36.87 -7.08
N GLY A 193 -5.50 37.32 -6.50
CA GLY A 193 -6.29 38.41 -7.00
C GLY A 193 -5.48 39.70 -7.02
N GLU A 194 -5.15 40.16 -8.22
CA GLU A 194 -4.99 41.57 -8.52
C GLU A 194 -6.29 42.06 -9.16
N THR A 195 -7.33 42.25 -8.35
CA THR A 195 -8.42 43.15 -8.73
C THR A 195 -8.00 44.56 -8.36
N GLU A 196 -7.46 45.25 -9.36
CA GLU A 196 -7.74 46.64 -9.71
C GLU A 196 -8.12 47.59 -8.56
N GLN A 197 -7.21 48.51 -8.27
CA GLN A 197 -7.58 49.86 -7.82
C GLN A 197 -7.04 50.86 -8.85
N PRO A 198 -7.87 51.38 -9.77
CA PRO A 198 -7.56 52.61 -10.48
C PRO A 198 -8.38 53.78 -9.93
N ALA A 199 -7.62 54.82 -9.56
CA ALA A 199 -7.91 56.27 -9.50
C ALA A 199 -9.31 56.74 -9.05
#